data_AF-A0A8B8EX04-F1
#
_entry.id   AF-A0A8B8EX04-F1
#
_cell.length_a   1.000
_cell.length_b   1.000
_cell.length_c   1.000
_cell.angle_alpha   90.00
_cell.angle_beta   90.00
_cell.angle_gamma   90.00
#
_symmetry.space_group_name_H-M   'P 1'
#
loop_
_entity.id
_entity.type
_entity.pdbx_description
1 polymer ?
#
loop_
_entity_poly.entity_id
_entity_poly.type
_entity_poly.pdbx_seq_one_letter_code
_entity_poly.pdbx_strand_id
1 'polypeptide(L)'
;MAASDTVKNIGLTSPGTEREKLNRLLKIFDDKGVNLEDSKRRVRFNGAVDARGDTDPRLTQRVKTFYVESWPELKLNKDGTLIRPRSGRNLGGTPISVHSATLVREIIHGSAVHSFCREWKKSSFIFQDSTSPYPWGLQTQRCGSRGLILAVQAYVIKQLIFDREYISNILAQNALKPNEFERKRALINALCEILWKAGEGKRCCVCLLQDQRSYPQDYRLRDDNVTEYVVLFEFKKFTDLSAFMRRNIEEFTSDKSPGCILFLYSLVLSASIFKLKEEMLITNETSHKLLSDREECKQALFNLIITGHACHYLHNGNLVYSQNGNLLDDVDPEELATPLRGIQERSEIGFLFWDKGENDDNRTEVGSMLKTPKKPLWLSLVNGQPGLLFSTNLDLVSDWRVETRFILHYYTGLPGMPACPLHIETRFGRNALGRTKLHRRQQEENVPQLERCIMTKWYGAAVDWPDQILPFY
;
A
#
# COMPACT_ATOMS: atom_id res chain seq x y z
N MET A 1 20.67 51.40 -30.60
CA MET A 1 21.40 50.63 -29.58
C MET A 1 20.42 50.30 -28.47
N ALA A 2 19.48 49.38 -28.70
CA ALA A 2 19.62 47.92 -28.60
C ALA A 2 19.33 47.44 -27.17
N ALA A 3 18.06 47.08 -26.94
CA ALA A 3 17.54 46.36 -25.76
C ALA A 3 17.99 44.88 -25.74
N SER A 4 19.24 44.63 -26.15
CA SER A 4 19.85 43.31 -26.32
C SER A 4 20.57 42.83 -25.06
N ASP A 5 20.92 43.73 -24.15
CA ASP A 5 21.92 43.41 -23.12
C ASP A 5 21.34 42.99 -21.76
N THR A 6 20.01 42.87 -21.62
CA THR A 6 19.39 42.48 -20.35
C THR A 6 18.88 41.03 -20.31
N VAL A 7 19.00 40.25 -21.39
CA VAL A 7 18.45 38.88 -21.47
C VAL A 7 19.49 37.78 -21.20
N LYS A 8 20.76 38.11 -20.99
CA LYS A 8 21.83 37.09 -20.77
C LYS A 8 22.03 36.62 -19.32
N ASN A 9 21.34 37.22 -18.33
CA ASN A 9 21.52 36.85 -16.91
C ASN A 9 20.40 35.98 -16.31
N ILE A 10 19.46 35.51 -17.10
CA ILE A 10 18.42 34.57 -16.67
C ILE A 10 18.40 33.48 -17.72
N GLY A 11 18.86 32.27 -17.38
CA GLY A 11 19.04 31.12 -18.28
C GLY A 11 17.75 30.56 -18.91
N LEU A 12 16.94 31.41 -19.52
CA LEU A 12 15.74 31.09 -20.25
C LEU A 12 16.09 31.03 -21.75
N THR A 13 15.95 29.85 -22.33
CA THR A 13 16.17 29.64 -23.77
C THR A 13 15.03 30.30 -24.56
N SER A 14 15.37 30.93 -25.70
CA SER A 14 14.37 31.63 -26.52
C SER A 14 13.37 30.65 -27.17
N PRO A 15 12.10 31.04 -27.39
CA PRO A 15 11.05 30.17 -27.94
C PRO A 15 11.35 29.62 -29.36
N GLY A 16 12.33 30.18 -30.07
CA GLY A 16 12.74 29.71 -31.39
C GLY A 16 13.53 28.39 -31.37
N THR A 17 14.29 28.16 -30.29
CA THR A 17 15.23 27.02 -30.19
C THR A 17 14.54 25.67 -29.98
N GLU A 18 13.40 25.64 -29.29
CA GLU A 18 12.59 24.41 -29.15
C GLU A 18 11.84 24.06 -30.43
N ARG A 19 11.45 25.07 -31.20
CA ARG A 19 10.75 24.89 -32.48
C ARG A 19 11.67 24.30 -33.55
N GLU A 20 12.96 24.67 -33.55
CA GLU A 20 13.98 24.02 -34.38
C GLU A 20 14.28 22.57 -33.95
N LYS A 21 14.30 22.28 -32.65
CA LYS A 21 14.45 20.90 -32.15
C LYS A 21 13.26 20.03 -32.56
N LEU A 22 12.03 20.55 -32.47
CA LEU A 22 10.83 19.86 -32.90
C LEU A 22 10.83 19.60 -34.42
N ASN A 23 11.25 20.58 -35.22
CA ASN A 23 11.36 20.42 -36.67
C ASN A 23 12.45 19.43 -37.07
N ARG A 24 13.57 19.35 -36.33
CA ARG A 24 14.58 18.30 -36.53
C ARG A 24 14.07 16.91 -36.16
N LEU A 25 13.30 16.79 -35.08
CA LEU A 25 12.66 15.54 -34.67
C LEU A 25 11.62 15.08 -35.70
N LEU A 26 10.77 15.98 -36.19
CA LEU A 26 9.77 15.68 -37.24
C LEU A 26 10.44 15.19 -38.53
N LYS A 27 11.57 15.78 -38.92
CA LYS A 27 12.35 15.32 -40.08
C LYS A 27 12.93 13.91 -39.89
N ILE A 28 13.31 13.55 -38.66
CA ILE A 28 13.77 12.19 -38.29
C ILE A 28 12.62 11.17 -38.37
N PHE A 29 11.37 11.57 -38.12
CA PHE A 29 10.21 10.69 -38.23
C PHE A 29 9.79 10.44 -39.69
N ASP A 30 9.89 11.46 -40.55
CA ASP A 30 9.63 11.32 -41.98
C ASP A 30 10.68 10.45 -42.69
N ASP A 31 11.97 10.61 -42.35
CA ASP A 31 13.06 9.77 -42.91
C ASP A 31 12.98 8.29 -42.47
N LYS A 32 12.18 7.99 -41.44
CA LYS A 32 11.95 6.62 -40.90
C LYS A 32 10.61 6.00 -41.33
N GLY A 33 9.84 6.65 -42.20
CA GLY A 33 8.63 6.07 -42.82
C GLY A 33 7.44 5.84 -41.88
N VAL A 34 7.33 6.59 -40.78
CA VAL A 34 6.17 6.49 -39.87
C VAL A 34 5.11 7.50 -40.32
N ASN A 35 4.14 7.05 -41.13
CA ASN A 35 3.08 7.90 -41.65
C ASN A 35 1.96 8.12 -40.62
N LEU A 36 1.72 9.38 -40.23
CA LEU A 36 0.79 9.78 -39.16
C LEU A 36 -0.66 10.06 -39.63
N GLU A 37 -0.99 9.79 -40.89
CA GLU A 37 -2.31 10.09 -41.48
C GLU A 37 -3.40 9.02 -41.24
N ASP A 38 -3.07 7.81 -40.77
CA ASP A 38 -4.06 6.73 -40.58
C ASP A 38 -4.94 6.88 -39.32
N SER A 39 -4.75 7.94 -38.52
CA SER A 39 -5.48 8.12 -37.25
C SER A 39 -6.73 9.00 -37.34
N LYS A 40 -7.18 9.40 -38.55
CA LYS A 40 -8.33 10.30 -38.70
C LYS A 40 -9.29 9.92 -39.83
N ARG A 41 -10.14 8.91 -39.62
CA ARG A 41 -11.43 8.82 -40.34
C ARG A 41 -12.59 8.43 -39.42
N ARG A 42 -13.37 9.44 -39.00
CA ARG A 42 -14.79 9.33 -38.62
C ARG A 42 -15.61 9.27 -39.91
N VAL A 43 -16.52 8.31 -40.05
CA VAL A 43 -17.47 8.26 -41.18
C VAL A 43 -18.91 8.36 -40.65
N ARG A 44 -19.67 9.22 -41.32
CA ARG A 44 -21.09 9.53 -41.13
C ARG A 44 -21.97 8.35 -41.51
N PHE A 45 -23.09 8.17 -40.82
CA PHE A 45 -24.16 7.24 -41.20
C PHE A 45 -25.05 7.86 -42.28
N ASN A 46 -25.22 7.16 -43.40
CA ASN A 46 -26.40 7.27 -44.27
C ASN A 46 -26.95 5.86 -44.45
N GLY A 47 -28.23 5.68 -44.15
CA GLY A 47 -28.94 4.42 -44.28
C GLY A 47 -29.47 4.17 -45.69
N ALA A 48 -29.57 2.91 -46.06
CA ALA A 48 -30.55 2.37 -46.99
C ALA A 48 -30.66 0.85 -46.74
N VAL A 49 -31.90 0.39 -46.69
CA VAL A 49 -32.34 -0.99 -46.49
C VAL A 49 -32.35 -1.69 -47.84
N ASP A 50 -31.96 -2.97 -47.93
CA ASP A 50 -32.76 -3.94 -48.69
C ASP A 50 -32.39 -5.41 -48.46
N ALA A 51 -33.41 -6.23 -48.68
CA ALA A 51 -33.59 -7.61 -48.24
C ALA A 51 -33.18 -8.66 -49.28
N ARG A 52 -32.99 -9.90 -48.76
CA ARG A 52 -32.99 -11.23 -49.41
C ARG A 52 -31.62 -11.90 -49.65
N GLY A 53 -31.36 -12.93 -48.83
CA GLY A 53 -30.99 -14.30 -49.26
C GLY A 53 -29.70 -14.52 -50.03
N ASP A 54 -28.61 -14.87 -49.33
CA ASP A 54 -28.07 -16.24 -49.20
C ASP A 54 -26.66 -16.17 -48.53
N THR A 55 -26.30 -17.20 -47.78
CA THR A 55 -25.21 -17.20 -46.78
C THR A 55 -23.85 -17.65 -47.30
N ASP A 56 -22.77 -16.88 -47.05
CA ASP A 56 -21.39 -17.39 -46.83
C ASP A 56 -20.50 -16.33 -46.10
N PRO A 57 -19.39 -16.66 -45.43
CA PRO A 57 -19.36 -16.86 -43.99
C PRO A 57 -18.36 -15.90 -43.33
N ARG A 58 -18.54 -14.59 -43.47
CA ARG A 58 -17.58 -13.62 -42.87
C ARG A 58 -18.27 -12.32 -42.49
N LEU A 59 -19.17 -12.35 -41.51
CA LEU A 59 -19.55 -11.16 -40.71
C LEU A 59 -20.57 -11.55 -39.63
N THR A 60 -20.09 -12.20 -38.57
CA THR A 60 -20.68 -12.03 -37.25
C THR A 60 -19.57 -11.72 -36.26
N GLN A 61 -18.92 -10.56 -36.38
CA GLN A 61 -18.36 -9.93 -35.19
C GLN A 61 -19.52 -9.29 -34.41
N ARG A 62 -20.35 -10.18 -33.83
CA ARG A 62 -20.98 -9.88 -32.55
C ARG A 62 -19.84 -9.42 -31.66
N VAL A 63 -19.96 -8.23 -31.09
CA VAL A 63 -19.18 -7.82 -29.93
C VAL A 63 -19.31 -8.96 -28.93
N LYS A 64 -18.28 -9.81 -28.85
CA LYS A 64 -18.15 -10.76 -27.76
C LYS A 64 -17.92 -9.88 -26.54
N THR A 65 -19.00 -9.58 -25.83
CA THR A 65 -18.93 -9.57 -24.38
C THR A 65 -18.18 -10.83 -23.99
N PHE A 66 -16.92 -10.68 -23.61
CA PHE A 66 -16.19 -11.75 -22.95
C PHE A 66 -16.88 -11.92 -21.59
N TYR A 67 -17.99 -12.66 -21.59
CA TYR A 67 -18.33 -13.47 -20.43
C TYR A 67 -17.11 -14.35 -20.23
N VAL A 68 -16.39 -14.09 -19.15
CA VAL A 68 -15.41 -15.03 -18.61
C VAL A 68 -16.09 -16.39 -18.66
N GLU A 69 -15.48 -17.29 -19.43
CA GLU A 69 -15.97 -18.66 -19.62
C GLU A 69 -16.42 -19.19 -18.27
N SER A 70 -17.65 -19.71 -18.26
CA SER A 70 -18.30 -20.39 -17.15
C SER A 70 -17.26 -21.01 -16.20
N TRP A 71 -17.19 -20.47 -14.99
CA TRP A 71 -16.48 -21.07 -13.86
C TRP A 71 -16.78 -22.58 -13.85
N PRO A 72 -15.80 -23.45 -13.53
CA PRO A 72 -16.08 -24.87 -13.42
C PRO A 72 -17.28 -25.08 -12.50
N GLU A 73 -18.31 -25.79 -12.99
CA GLU A 73 -19.55 -25.99 -12.26
C GLU A 73 -19.24 -26.51 -10.85
N LEU A 74 -19.72 -25.77 -9.85
CA LEU A 74 -19.62 -26.16 -8.45
C LEU A 74 -20.40 -27.47 -8.30
N LYS A 75 -19.70 -28.57 -8.06
CA LYS A 75 -20.36 -29.85 -7.79
C LYS A 75 -21.05 -29.75 -6.42
N LEU A 76 -22.38 -29.87 -6.41
CA LEU A 76 -23.21 -29.85 -5.21
C LEU A 76 -23.55 -31.28 -4.79
N ASN A 77 -23.67 -31.52 -3.49
CA ASN A 77 -24.30 -32.72 -2.96
C ASN A 77 -25.81 -32.70 -3.29
N LYS A 78 -26.50 -33.84 -3.11
CA LYS A 78 -27.96 -33.94 -3.35
C LYS A 78 -28.80 -32.98 -2.49
N ASP A 79 -28.23 -32.47 -1.40
CA ASP A 79 -28.78 -31.50 -0.46
C ASP A 79 -28.37 -30.03 -0.75
N GLY A 80 -27.70 -29.76 -1.88
CA GLY A 80 -27.36 -28.40 -2.31
C GLY A 80 -26.13 -27.78 -1.61
N THR A 81 -25.39 -28.57 -0.82
CA THR A 81 -24.12 -28.16 -0.20
C THR A 81 -22.94 -28.43 -1.13
N LEU A 82 -21.90 -27.59 -1.10
CA LEU A 82 -20.70 -27.75 -1.93
C LEU A 82 -19.97 -29.07 -1.63
N ILE A 83 -19.66 -29.87 -2.67
CA ILE A 83 -18.76 -31.02 -2.56
C ILE A 83 -17.36 -30.50 -2.29
N ARG A 84 -16.98 -30.47 -1.02
CA ARG A 84 -15.58 -30.37 -0.60
C ARG A 84 -14.95 -31.75 -0.73
N PRO A 85 -13.72 -31.88 -1.26
CA PRO A 85 -12.98 -33.14 -1.20
C PRO A 85 -12.91 -33.59 0.26
N ARG A 86 -13.45 -34.79 0.56
CA ARG A 86 -13.40 -35.35 1.91
C ARG A 86 -11.98 -35.83 2.22
N SER A 87 -11.45 -35.30 3.32
CA SER A 87 -10.40 -35.84 4.20
C SER A 87 -9.06 -36.22 3.57
N GLY A 88 -8.11 -35.29 3.71
CA GLY A 88 -6.68 -35.46 3.44
C GLY A 88 -6.06 -34.13 3.00
N ARG A 89 -5.86 -33.18 3.93
CA ARG A 89 -5.20 -31.88 3.67
C ARG A 89 -3.69 -32.05 3.40
N ASN A 90 -3.29 -32.92 2.47
CA ASN A 90 -1.99 -32.78 1.83
C ASN A 90 -2.15 -31.76 0.71
N LEU A 91 -2.19 -30.48 1.08
CA LEU A 91 -2.26 -29.34 0.16
C LEU A 91 -1.01 -29.24 -0.76
N GLY A 92 -0.01 -30.09 -0.55
CA GLY A 92 1.25 -30.14 -1.31
C GLY A 92 2.32 -29.18 -0.81
N GLY A 93 2.11 -28.53 0.33
CA GLY A 93 3.07 -27.61 0.95
C GLY A 93 4.03 -28.30 1.91
N THR A 94 5.05 -27.56 2.35
CA THR A 94 6.06 -28.04 3.30
C THR A 94 5.66 -27.61 4.72
N PRO A 95 5.45 -28.54 5.67
CA PRO A 95 5.20 -28.17 7.07
C PRO A 95 6.32 -27.27 7.60
N ILE A 96 5.97 -26.24 8.36
CA ILE A 96 6.99 -25.35 8.95
C ILE A 96 7.89 -26.15 9.89
N SER A 97 9.20 -25.93 9.83
CA SER A 97 10.14 -26.54 10.79
C SER A 97 10.12 -25.80 12.13
N VAL A 98 10.48 -26.48 13.23
CA VAL A 98 10.66 -25.83 14.54
C VAL A 98 11.62 -24.64 14.44
N HIS A 99 12.71 -24.79 13.69
CA HIS A 99 13.71 -23.73 13.51
C HIS A 99 13.11 -22.50 12.82
N SER A 100 12.40 -22.69 11.70
CA SER A 100 11.72 -21.61 10.99
C SER A 100 10.65 -20.94 11.85
N ALA A 101 9.87 -21.73 12.60
CA ALA A 101 8.85 -21.24 13.50
C ALA A 101 9.44 -20.37 14.63
N THR A 102 10.52 -20.83 15.27
CA THR A 102 11.27 -20.06 16.28
C THR A 102 11.76 -18.73 15.71
N LEU A 103 12.40 -18.75 14.55
CA LEU A 103 12.94 -17.54 13.92
C LEU A 103 11.85 -16.52 13.53
N VAL A 104 10.72 -16.99 13.00
CA VAL A 104 9.57 -16.13 12.66
C VAL A 104 9.01 -15.47 13.92
N ARG A 105 8.92 -16.22 15.02
CA ARG A 105 8.43 -15.71 16.31
C ARG A 105 9.39 -14.72 16.94
N GLU A 106 10.68 -15.00 16.90
CA GLU A 106 11.73 -14.10 17.37
C GLU A 106 11.71 -12.77 16.62
N ILE A 107 11.59 -12.77 15.29
CA ILE A 107 11.60 -11.49 14.55
C ILE A 107 10.31 -10.68 14.73
N ILE A 108 9.18 -11.37 14.95
CA ILE A 108 7.89 -10.71 15.17
C ILE A 108 7.79 -10.14 16.60
N HIS A 109 8.05 -10.96 17.62
CA HIS A 109 7.80 -10.62 19.02
C HIS A 109 9.07 -10.31 19.83
N GLY A 110 10.25 -10.60 19.30
CA GLY A 110 11.51 -10.64 20.06
C GLY A 110 11.66 -11.90 20.91
N SER A 111 10.74 -12.87 20.82
CA SER A 111 10.74 -14.09 21.63
C SER A 111 9.99 -15.22 20.93
N ALA A 112 10.52 -16.44 21.02
CA ALA A 112 9.84 -17.67 20.60
C ALA A 112 8.69 -18.07 21.55
N VAL A 113 8.74 -17.63 22.79
CA VAL A 113 7.77 -18.01 23.84
C VAL A 113 6.53 -17.13 23.80
N HIS A 114 6.65 -15.87 23.38
CA HIS A 114 5.51 -14.94 23.35
C HIS A 114 4.50 -15.32 22.27
N SER A 115 3.24 -15.49 22.63
CA SER A 115 2.16 -15.91 21.72
C SER A 115 1.19 -14.78 21.45
N PHE A 116 0.70 -14.69 20.22
CA PHE A 116 -0.31 -13.70 19.82
C PHE A 116 -1.49 -13.66 20.78
N CYS A 117 -1.99 -12.45 21.05
CA CYS A 117 -3.19 -12.25 21.83
C CYS A 117 -4.44 -12.79 21.11
N ARG A 118 -5.56 -12.84 21.85
CA ARG A 118 -6.83 -13.38 21.35
C ARG A 118 -7.34 -12.58 20.15
N GLU A 119 -7.12 -11.26 20.16
CA GLU A 119 -7.57 -10.34 19.13
C GLU A 119 -6.83 -10.61 17.80
N TRP A 120 -5.51 -10.82 17.84
CA TRP A 120 -4.74 -11.21 16.65
C TRP A 120 -5.19 -12.56 16.08
N LYS A 121 -5.48 -13.55 16.93
CA LYS A 121 -5.98 -14.87 16.49
C LYS A 121 -7.36 -14.82 15.83
N LYS A 122 -8.15 -13.76 16.09
CA LYS A 122 -9.46 -13.51 15.48
C LYS A 122 -9.39 -12.49 14.33
N SER A 123 -8.21 -11.97 14.01
CA SER A 123 -8.04 -10.93 13.00
C SER A 123 -7.87 -11.53 11.61
N SER A 124 -8.70 -11.07 10.68
CA SER A 124 -8.71 -11.43 9.26
C SER A 124 -9.05 -10.21 8.41
N PHE A 125 -8.81 -10.27 7.11
CA PHE A 125 -9.15 -9.19 6.17
C PHE A 125 -10.62 -9.27 5.80
N ILE A 126 -11.47 -8.64 6.62
CA ILE A 126 -12.92 -8.63 6.44
C ILE A 126 -13.31 -7.23 5.95
N PHE A 127 -14.04 -7.17 4.83
CA PHE A 127 -14.60 -5.91 4.35
C PHE A 127 -15.77 -5.46 5.24
N GLN A 128 -15.96 -4.16 5.32
CA GLN A 128 -17.20 -3.57 5.81
C GLN A 128 -18.39 -4.09 4.99
N ASP A 129 -19.58 -4.05 5.60
CA ASP A 129 -20.80 -4.52 4.97
C ASP A 129 -21.02 -3.89 3.58
N SER A 130 -21.63 -4.65 2.67
CA SER A 130 -21.89 -4.17 1.31
C SER A 130 -22.75 -2.91 1.23
N THR A 131 -23.64 -2.72 2.20
CA THR A 131 -24.53 -1.56 2.32
C THR A 131 -23.93 -0.44 3.16
N SER A 132 -22.73 -0.65 3.74
CA SER A 132 -22.01 0.39 4.48
C SER A 132 -21.66 1.57 3.55
N PRO A 133 -21.54 2.81 4.06
CA PRO A 133 -21.07 3.93 3.24
C PRO A 133 -19.62 3.78 2.74
N TYR A 134 -18.85 2.83 3.28
CA TYR A 134 -17.45 2.55 2.92
C TYR A 134 -17.27 1.09 2.47
N PRO A 135 -17.97 0.67 1.40
CA PRO A 135 -17.97 -0.72 0.93
C PRO A 135 -16.57 -1.25 0.58
N TRP A 136 -15.66 -0.35 0.23
CA TRP A 136 -14.26 -0.63 -0.14
C TRP A 136 -13.33 -0.85 1.06
N GLY A 137 -13.78 -0.53 2.28
CA GLY A 137 -12.93 -0.50 3.47
C GLY A 137 -12.85 -1.84 4.17
N LEU A 138 -11.66 -2.26 4.57
CA LEU A 138 -11.45 -3.36 5.52
C LEU A 138 -11.79 -2.90 6.94
N GLN A 139 -12.61 -3.68 7.63
CA GLN A 139 -12.94 -3.47 9.02
C GLN A 139 -11.73 -3.75 9.91
N THR A 140 -11.55 -2.92 10.93
CA THR A 140 -10.53 -3.10 11.96
C THR A 140 -11.17 -3.20 13.33
N GLN A 141 -10.41 -3.68 14.31
CA GLN A 141 -10.78 -3.63 15.73
C GLN A 141 -9.80 -2.71 16.47
N ARG A 142 -10.14 -2.29 17.69
CA ARG A 142 -9.21 -1.58 18.58
C ARG A 142 -8.19 -2.56 19.17
N CYS A 143 -7.32 -3.08 18.31
CA CYS A 143 -6.28 -4.05 18.66
C CYS A 143 -5.02 -3.84 17.81
N GLY A 144 -3.94 -4.55 18.15
CA GLY A 144 -2.62 -4.37 17.54
C GLY A 144 -2.53 -4.70 16.04
N SER A 145 -3.40 -5.58 15.52
CA SER A 145 -3.44 -5.96 14.10
C SER A 145 -3.94 -4.87 13.16
N ARG A 146 -4.49 -3.78 13.71
CA ARG A 146 -5.05 -2.67 12.92
C ARG A 146 -4.05 -2.05 11.95
N GLY A 147 -2.79 -1.90 12.37
CA GLY A 147 -1.73 -1.37 11.50
C GLY A 147 -1.52 -2.22 10.25
N LEU A 148 -1.49 -3.54 10.40
CA LEU A 148 -1.36 -4.50 9.31
C LEU A 148 -2.54 -4.42 8.35
N ILE A 149 -3.76 -4.40 8.89
CA ILE A 149 -5.00 -4.31 8.08
C ILE A 149 -5.03 -3.01 7.28
N LEU A 150 -4.69 -1.87 7.89
CA LEU A 150 -4.66 -0.58 7.20
C LEU A 150 -3.55 -0.50 6.15
N ALA A 151 -2.39 -1.12 6.41
CA ALA A 151 -1.33 -1.22 5.42
C ALA A 151 -1.77 -2.02 4.19
N VAL A 152 -2.49 -3.13 4.39
CA VAL A 152 -3.12 -3.88 3.28
C VAL A 152 -4.23 -3.07 2.62
N GLN A 153 -5.04 -2.33 3.39
CA GLN A 153 -6.10 -1.46 2.87
C GLN A 153 -5.56 -0.42 1.88
N ALA A 154 -4.36 0.12 2.11
CA ALA A 154 -3.73 1.06 1.18
C ALA A 154 -3.51 0.43 -0.21
N TYR A 155 -3.08 -0.83 -0.25
CA TYR A 155 -2.95 -1.59 -1.50
C TYR A 155 -4.31 -1.97 -2.09
N VAL A 156 -5.32 -2.29 -1.26
CA VAL A 156 -6.69 -2.52 -1.77
C VAL A 156 -7.21 -1.28 -2.49
N ILE A 157 -7.07 -0.09 -1.90
CA ILE A 157 -7.46 1.17 -2.54
C ILE A 157 -6.65 1.43 -3.80
N LYS A 158 -5.35 1.15 -3.77
CA LYS A 158 -4.51 1.23 -4.98
C LYS A 158 -5.08 0.37 -6.11
N GLN A 159 -5.47 -0.86 -5.82
CA GLN A 159 -6.02 -1.82 -6.79
C GLN A 159 -7.44 -1.44 -7.28
N LEU A 160 -8.23 -0.75 -6.45
CA LEU A 160 -9.57 -0.28 -6.82
C LEU A 160 -9.52 0.99 -7.67
N ILE A 161 -8.69 1.97 -7.31
CA ILE A 161 -8.69 3.30 -7.93
C ILE A 161 -7.64 3.42 -9.05
N PHE A 162 -6.46 2.81 -8.88
CA PHE A 162 -5.28 3.14 -9.70
C PHE A 162 -4.79 2.02 -10.62
N ASP A 163 -5.52 0.91 -10.69
CA ASP A 163 -5.22 -0.22 -11.57
C ASP A 163 -5.63 0.09 -13.02
N ARG A 164 -4.63 0.29 -13.89
CA ARG A 164 -4.81 0.75 -15.28
C ARG A 164 -5.63 -0.18 -16.15
N GLU A 165 -5.58 -1.49 -15.89
CA GLU A 165 -6.37 -2.46 -16.65
C GLU A 165 -7.88 -2.29 -16.41
N TYR A 166 -8.26 -1.67 -15.28
CA TYR A 166 -9.64 -1.50 -14.86
C TYR A 166 -10.14 -0.05 -14.93
N ILE A 167 -9.24 0.95 -14.86
CA ILE A 167 -9.55 2.38 -15.06
C ILE A 167 -10.26 2.65 -16.39
N SER A 168 -9.99 1.85 -17.43
CA SER A 168 -10.67 1.99 -18.74
C SER A 168 -12.18 1.78 -18.67
N ASN A 169 -12.68 1.13 -17.61
CA ASN A 169 -14.10 0.74 -17.47
C ASN A 169 -14.86 1.51 -16.38
N ILE A 170 -14.19 2.34 -15.55
CA ILE A 170 -14.81 2.95 -14.36
C ILE A 170 -14.37 4.42 -14.17
N LEU A 171 -15.34 5.32 -13.99
CA LEU A 171 -15.08 6.67 -13.46
C LEU A 171 -14.55 6.54 -12.02
N ALA A 172 -13.45 7.20 -11.66
CA ALA A 172 -12.80 7.09 -10.34
C ALA A 172 -13.76 7.23 -9.12
N GLN A 173 -14.90 7.91 -9.27
CA GLN A 173 -15.94 8.02 -8.24
C GLN A 173 -16.69 6.70 -7.95
N ASN A 174 -16.82 5.82 -8.94
CA ASN A 174 -17.43 4.49 -8.79
C ASN A 174 -16.46 3.47 -8.18
N ALA A 175 -15.14 3.73 -8.19
CA ALA A 175 -14.14 2.85 -7.58
C ALA A 175 -14.29 2.71 -6.05
N LEU A 176 -14.94 3.68 -5.40
CA LEU A 176 -15.31 3.65 -3.99
C LEU A 176 -16.70 3.03 -3.73
N LYS A 177 -17.28 2.33 -4.72
CA LYS A 177 -18.50 1.51 -4.54
C LYS A 177 -18.32 0.12 -5.16
N PRO A 178 -17.28 -0.64 -4.74
CA PRO A 178 -16.99 -1.91 -5.37
C PRO A 178 -18.02 -2.99 -4.98
N ASN A 179 -18.40 -3.78 -5.98
CA ASN A 179 -19.12 -5.04 -5.79
C ASN A 179 -18.21 -6.11 -5.18
N GLU A 180 -18.79 -7.26 -4.80
CA GLU A 180 -18.07 -8.34 -4.12
C GLU A 180 -16.89 -8.90 -4.95
N PHE A 181 -17.07 -9.00 -6.27
CA PHE A 181 -16.02 -9.47 -7.17
C PHE A 181 -14.83 -8.49 -7.19
N GLU A 182 -15.09 -7.19 -7.29
CA GLU A 182 -14.05 -6.15 -7.27
C GLU A 182 -13.29 -6.13 -5.94
N ARG A 183 -14.00 -6.28 -4.81
CA ARG A 183 -13.38 -6.37 -3.47
C ARG A 183 -12.45 -7.56 -3.37
N LYS A 184 -12.93 -8.75 -3.75
CA LYS A 184 -12.16 -9.99 -3.69
C LYS A 184 -10.94 -9.91 -4.61
N ARG A 185 -11.10 -9.41 -5.84
CA ARG A 185 -9.99 -9.18 -6.79
C ARG A 185 -8.96 -8.22 -6.22
N ALA A 186 -9.39 -7.06 -5.71
CA ALA A 186 -8.50 -6.03 -5.18
C ALA A 186 -7.72 -6.53 -3.96
N LEU A 187 -8.38 -7.27 -3.05
CA LEU A 187 -7.71 -7.86 -1.90
C LEU A 187 -6.69 -8.92 -2.32
N ILE A 188 -7.04 -9.83 -3.22
CA ILE A 188 -6.09 -10.84 -3.71
C ILE A 188 -4.87 -10.17 -4.34
N ASN A 189 -5.08 -9.21 -5.23
CA ASN A 189 -4.00 -8.49 -5.89
C ASN A 189 -3.14 -7.72 -4.86
N ALA A 190 -3.75 -7.07 -3.88
CA ALA A 190 -3.05 -6.38 -2.80
C ALA A 190 -2.15 -7.33 -1.99
N LEU A 191 -2.67 -8.48 -1.54
CA LEU A 191 -1.90 -9.47 -0.80
C LEU A 191 -0.77 -10.05 -1.66
N CYS A 192 -1.04 -10.42 -2.92
CA CYS A 192 -0.03 -10.92 -3.85
C CYS A 192 1.08 -9.90 -4.08
N GLU A 193 0.72 -8.64 -4.32
CA GLU A 193 1.68 -7.57 -4.60
C GLU A 193 2.61 -7.32 -3.42
N ILE A 194 2.06 -7.23 -2.20
CA ILE A 194 2.86 -7.05 -0.98
C ILE A 194 3.84 -8.21 -0.78
N LEU A 195 3.37 -9.45 -0.88
CA LEU A 195 4.23 -10.64 -0.70
C LEU A 195 5.31 -10.73 -1.77
N TRP A 196 4.95 -10.45 -3.03
CA TRP A 196 5.90 -10.47 -4.15
C TRP A 196 6.96 -9.38 -4.01
N LYS A 197 6.56 -8.18 -3.55
CA LYS A 197 7.46 -7.06 -3.30
C LYS A 197 8.46 -7.37 -2.19
N ALA A 198 7.99 -7.94 -1.08
CA ALA A 198 8.86 -8.37 0.02
C ALA A 198 9.95 -9.37 -0.43
N GLY A 199 9.62 -10.26 -1.37
CA GLY A 199 10.58 -11.17 -1.99
C GLY A 199 11.27 -10.62 -3.25
N GLU A 200 11.36 -9.29 -3.39
CA GLU A 200 12.06 -8.57 -4.47
C GLU A 200 11.60 -8.94 -5.89
N GLY A 201 10.36 -9.38 -6.03
CA GLY A 201 9.80 -9.85 -7.30
C GLY A 201 10.41 -11.14 -7.83
N LYS A 202 11.13 -11.90 -6.98
CA LYS A 202 11.81 -13.15 -7.35
C LYS A 202 11.13 -14.37 -6.74
N ARG A 203 10.63 -14.25 -5.51
CA ARG A 203 9.97 -15.35 -4.78
C ARG A 203 8.92 -14.82 -3.81
N CYS A 204 8.07 -15.70 -3.33
CA CYS A 204 7.25 -15.44 -2.15
C CYS A 204 6.92 -16.76 -1.45
N CYS A 205 6.47 -16.66 -0.20
CA CYS A 205 5.97 -17.75 0.61
C CYS A 205 4.56 -17.41 1.09
N VAL A 206 3.64 -18.37 1.01
CA VAL A 206 2.28 -18.27 1.56
C VAL A 206 2.12 -19.33 2.65
N CYS A 207 1.62 -18.92 3.81
CA CYS A 207 1.35 -19.77 4.96
C CYS A 207 -0.14 -20.07 5.03
N LEU A 208 -0.51 -21.36 5.12
CA LEU A 208 -1.87 -21.81 5.44
C LEU A 208 -1.84 -22.73 6.66
N LEU A 209 -3.02 -23.07 7.18
CA LEU A 209 -3.17 -24.06 8.26
C LEU A 209 -3.44 -25.46 7.70
N GLN A 210 -2.89 -26.47 8.36
CA GLN A 210 -3.19 -27.88 8.18
C GLN A 210 -3.73 -28.51 9.47
N ASP A 211 -4.33 -29.70 9.37
CA ASP A 211 -4.97 -30.34 10.53
C ASP A 211 -3.97 -31.02 11.46
N GLN A 212 -2.83 -31.48 10.91
CA GLN A 212 -1.79 -32.15 11.67
C GLN A 212 -0.72 -31.17 12.11
N ARG A 213 -0.13 -31.42 13.28
CA ARG A 213 0.99 -30.63 13.77
C ARG A 213 2.21 -30.82 12.86
N SER A 214 2.87 -29.72 12.50
CA SER A 214 4.04 -29.66 11.62
C SER A 214 5.32 -30.18 12.28
N TYR A 215 5.40 -30.15 13.61
CA TYR A 215 6.55 -30.62 14.39
C TYR A 215 6.14 -31.09 15.81
N PRO A 216 6.88 -31.97 16.49
CA PRO A 216 6.62 -32.34 17.89
C PRO A 216 6.78 -31.16 18.86
N GLN A 217 6.13 -31.21 20.02
CA GLN A 217 6.24 -30.15 21.04
C GLN A 217 7.72 -29.88 21.42
N ASP A 218 8.13 -28.61 21.43
CA ASP A 218 9.48 -28.17 21.78
C ASP A 218 9.41 -27.16 22.94
N TYR A 219 10.25 -27.33 23.96
CA TYR A 219 10.23 -26.47 25.15
C TYR A 219 10.70 -25.03 24.90
N ARG A 220 11.43 -24.79 23.80
CA ARG A 220 11.94 -23.47 23.42
C ARG A 220 10.90 -22.63 22.68
N LEU A 221 9.89 -23.29 22.10
CA LEU A 221 8.84 -22.66 21.31
C LEU A 221 7.49 -22.98 21.94
N ARG A 222 6.86 -21.99 22.57
CA ARG A 222 5.55 -22.19 23.19
C ARG A 222 4.48 -22.30 22.12
N ASP A 223 3.75 -23.41 22.15
CA ASP A 223 2.57 -23.64 21.31
C ASP A 223 1.58 -22.47 21.41
N ASP A 224 1.03 -22.05 20.27
CA ASP A 224 0.05 -20.97 20.20
C ASP A 224 -1.24 -21.34 19.47
N ASN A 225 -1.40 -22.61 19.11
CA ASN A 225 -2.52 -23.15 18.32
C ASN A 225 -2.62 -22.56 16.91
N VAL A 226 -1.51 -22.05 16.38
CA VAL A 226 -1.43 -21.50 15.02
C VAL A 226 -0.13 -21.98 14.37
N THR A 227 1.00 -21.61 14.94
CA THR A 227 2.35 -21.78 14.38
C THR A 227 2.68 -23.25 14.14
N GLU A 228 2.32 -24.12 15.07
CA GLU A 228 2.57 -25.55 14.99
C GLU A 228 1.70 -26.27 13.95
N TYR A 229 0.73 -25.59 13.35
CA TYR A 229 -0.14 -26.10 12.28
C TYR A 229 0.12 -25.40 10.94
N VAL A 230 1.16 -24.58 10.83
CA VAL A 230 1.47 -23.85 9.60
C VAL A 230 2.13 -24.78 8.57
N VAL A 231 1.65 -24.67 7.33
CA VAL A 231 2.24 -25.26 6.13
C VAL A 231 2.61 -24.15 5.14
N LEU A 232 3.77 -24.30 4.51
CA LEU A 232 4.41 -23.29 3.66
C LEU A 232 4.27 -23.65 2.18
N PHE A 233 4.01 -22.64 1.35
CA PHE A 233 3.95 -22.75 -0.10
C PHE A 233 4.84 -21.69 -0.73
N GLU A 234 5.87 -22.14 -1.45
CA GLU A 234 6.80 -21.24 -2.13
C GLU A 234 6.45 -21.05 -3.61
N PHE A 235 6.56 -19.83 -4.09
CA PHE A 235 6.31 -19.49 -5.49
C PHE A 235 7.47 -18.70 -6.07
N LYS A 236 7.84 -19.02 -7.31
CA LYS A 236 8.84 -18.29 -8.13
C LYS A 236 8.21 -17.55 -9.31
N LYS A 237 6.89 -17.62 -9.45
CA LYS A 237 6.13 -16.92 -10.49
C LYS A 237 4.92 -16.24 -9.88
N PHE A 238 4.73 -14.96 -10.23
CA PHE A 238 3.59 -14.17 -9.76
C PHE A 238 2.23 -14.76 -10.18
N THR A 239 2.16 -15.37 -11.37
CA THR A 239 0.95 -16.02 -11.89
C THR A 239 0.48 -17.16 -10.99
N ASP A 240 1.43 -17.97 -10.52
CA ASP A 240 1.15 -19.15 -9.69
C ASP A 240 0.71 -18.71 -8.30
N LEU A 241 1.38 -17.67 -7.74
CA LEU A 241 0.96 -17.01 -6.51
C LEU A 241 -0.48 -16.48 -6.62
N SER A 242 -0.81 -15.75 -7.69
CA SER A 242 -2.15 -15.20 -7.88
C SER A 242 -3.20 -16.31 -7.99
N ALA A 243 -2.93 -17.36 -8.76
CA ALA A 243 -3.82 -18.51 -8.88
C ALA A 243 -4.02 -19.22 -7.53
N PHE A 244 -2.97 -19.37 -6.73
CA PHE A 244 -3.04 -19.98 -5.42
C PHE A 244 -3.82 -19.13 -4.42
N MET A 245 -3.55 -17.82 -4.34
CA MET A 245 -4.26 -16.90 -3.47
C MET A 245 -5.76 -16.82 -3.82
N ARG A 246 -6.11 -16.86 -5.12
CA ARG A 246 -7.53 -16.91 -5.57
C ARG A 246 -8.28 -18.11 -5.01
N ARG A 247 -7.64 -19.27 -4.96
CA ARG A 247 -8.25 -20.53 -4.48
C ARG A 247 -8.37 -20.57 -2.95
N ASN A 248 -7.44 -19.92 -2.24
CA ASN A 248 -7.32 -20.02 -0.78
C ASN A 248 -7.66 -18.71 -0.04
N ILE A 249 -8.28 -17.73 -0.70
CA ILE A 249 -8.54 -16.41 -0.10
C ILE A 249 -9.38 -16.49 1.19
N GLU A 250 -10.25 -17.51 1.31
CA GLU A 250 -11.09 -17.73 2.50
C GLU A 250 -10.26 -17.92 3.77
N GLU A 251 -9.04 -18.47 3.67
CA GLU A 251 -8.13 -18.62 4.81
C GLU A 251 -7.64 -17.26 5.34
N PHE A 252 -7.77 -16.18 4.56
CA PHE A 252 -7.37 -14.82 4.94
C PHE A 252 -8.55 -13.91 5.28
N THR A 253 -9.77 -14.27 4.86
CA THR A 253 -10.98 -13.43 4.98
C THR A 253 -12.04 -14.00 5.92
N SER A 254 -11.88 -15.25 6.37
CA SER A 254 -12.82 -15.89 7.30
C SER A 254 -12.67 -15.36 8.73
N ASP A 255 -13.78 -15.18 9.43
CA ASP A 255 -13.86 -14.79 10.84
C ASP A 255 -13.32 -15.86 11.79
N LYS A 256 -13.23 -17.11 11.32
CA LYS A 256 -12.72 -18.27 12.06
C LYS A 256 -11.24 -18.56 11.80
N SER A 257 -10.64 -17.87 10.84
CA SER A 257 -9.22 -18.05 10.51
C SER A 257 -8.37 -16.95 11.13
N PRO A 258 -7.14 -17.23 11.58
CA PRO A 258 -6.17 -16.21 11.97
C PRO A 258 -5.50 -15.57 10.72
N GLY A 259 -6.29 -15.06 9.79
CA GLY A 259 -5.83 -14.63 8.46
C GLY A 259 -4.74 -13.55 8.49
N CYS A 260 -4.78 -12.64 9.46
CA CYS A 260 -3.72 -11.63 9.66
C CYS A 260 -2.40 -12.25 10.12
N ILE A 261 -2.42 -13.29 10.97
CA ILE A 261 -1.21 -14.00 11.41
C ILE A 261 -0.61 -14.77 10.23
N LEU A 262 -1.46 -15.49 9.48
CA LEU A 262 -1.02 -16.22 8.28
C LEU A 262 -0.36 -15.30 7.26
N PHE A 263 -0.96 -14.12 7.02
CA PHE A 263 -0.37 -13.13 6.13
C PHE A 263 0.93 -12.54 6.66
N LEU A 264 1.01 -12.23 7.96
CA LEU A 264 2.25 -11.73 8.58
C LEU A 264 3.39 -12.76 8.45
N TYR A 265 3.11 -14.04 8.69
CA TYR A 265 4.11 -15.10 8.51
C TYR A 265 4.53 -15.24 7.04
N SER A 266 3.54 -15.20 6.12
CA SER A 266 3.78 -15.21 4.67
C SER A 266 4.72 -14.07 4.26
N LEU A 267 4.48 -12.86 4.80
CA LEU A 267 5.28 -11.66 4.54
C LEU A 267 6.72 -11.81 5.03
N VAL A 268 6.90 -12.22 6.29
CA VAL A 268 8.23 -12.41 6.90
C VAL A 268 9.05 -13.45 6.13
N LEU A 269 8.44 -14.58 5.77
CA LEU A 269 9.13 -15.64 5.03
C LEU A 269 9.39 -15.27 3.57
N SER A 270 8.51 -14.47 2.95
CA SER A 270 8.75 -13.89 1.62
C SER A 270 9.97 -12.98 1.61
N ALA A 271 10.15 -12.15 2.64
CA ALA A 271 11.32 -11.27 2.78
C ALA A 271 12.64 -12.00 3.09
N SER A 272 12.58 -13.20 3.68
CA SER A 272 13.69 -13.89 4.37
C SER A 272 14.05 -13.24 5.71
N ILE A 273 14.11 -14.08 6.74
CA ILE A 273 14.47 -13.68 8.10
C ILE A 273 15.90 -13.14 8.15
N PHE A 274 16.82 -13.72 7.37
CA PHE A 274 18.21 -13.25 7.33
C PHE A 274 18.29 -11.80 6.84
N LYS A 275 17.61 -11.50 5.73
CA LYS A 275 17.55 -10.15 5.16
C LYS A 275 16.87 -9.17 6.11
N LEU A 276 15.76 -9.58 6.74
CA LEU A 276 15.10 -8.74 7.74
C LEU A 276 16.01 -8.42 8.92
N LYS A 277 16.78 -9.38 9.43
CA LYS A 277 17.77 -9.13 10.50
C LYS A 277 18.84 -8.13 10.08
N GLU A 278 19.34 -8.23 8.85
CA GLU A 278 20.29 -7.28 8.28
C GLU A 278 19.70 -5.87 8.16
N GLU A 279 18.50 -5.73 7.61
CA GLU A 279 17.85 -4.43 7.37
C GLU A 279 17.39 -3.74 8.66
N MET A 280 16.98 -4.53 9.65
CA MET A 280 16.62 -4.05 10.98
C MET A 280 17.84 -3.85 11.88
N LEU A 281 19.06 -4.11 11.38
CA LEU A 281 20.31 -4.00 12.14
C LEU A 281 20.23 -4.77 13.48
N ILE A 282 19.65 -5.97 13.46
CA ILE A 282 19.53 -6.84 14.64
C ILE A 282 20.89 -7.44 14.95
N THR A 283 21.45 -7.08 16.10
CA THR A 283 22.71 -7.63 16.63
C THR A 283 22.45 -8.36 17.95
N ASN A 284 23.51 -8.88 18.58
CA ASN A 284 23.40 -9.46 19.93
C ASN A 284 23.02 -8.41 20.99
N GLU A 285 23.23 -7.12 20.71
CA GLU A 285 22.99 -6.01 21.62
C GLU A 285 21.65 -5.30 21.32
N THR A 286 21.14 -5.37 20.09
CA THR A 286 19.89 -4.73 19.66
C THR A 286 18.78 -5.75 19.39
N SER A 287 17.73 -5.71 20.22
CA SER A 287 16.53 -6.53 20.01
C SER A 287 15.44 -5.74 19.28
N HIS A 288 15.62 -5.55 17.97
CA HIS A 288 14.54 -5.03 17.13
C HIS A 288 13.54 -6.14 16.78
N LYS A 289 12.25 -5.76 16.72
CA LYS A 289 11.13 -6.65 16.46
C LYS A 289 10.06 -5.95 15.64
N LEU A 290 9.26 -6.70 14.89
CA LEU A 290 8.23 -6.15 14.00
C LEU A 290 6.99 -5.65 14.74
N LEU A 291 6.69 -6.22 15.90
CA LEU A 291 5.57 -5.82 16.76
C LEU A 291 6.03 -5.24 18.10
N SER A 292 5.28 -4.29 18.66
CA SER A 292 5.48 -3.81 20.04
C SER A 292 5.09 -4.88 21.06
N ASP A 293 5.37 -4.63 22.35
CA ASP A 293 4.90 -5.51 23.44
C ASP A 293 3.37 -5.57 23.53
N ARG A 294 2.69 -4.56 23.00
CA ARG A 294 1.22 -4.50 22.85
C ARG A 294 0.75 -5.09 21.52
N GLU A 295 1.65 -5.73 20.79
CA GLU A 295 1.42 -6.33 19.47
C GLU A 295 0.96 -5.32 18.40
N GLU A 296 1.33 -4.05 18.55
CA GLU A 296 1.10 -3.00 17.55
C GLU A 296 2.22 -3.03 16.51
N CYS A 297 1.89 -2.71 15.26
CA CYS A 297 2.88 -2.68 14.17
C CYS A 297 3.96 -1.60 14.44
N LYS A 298 5.24 -1.98 14.41
CA LYS A 298 6.35 -1.02 14.45
C LYS A 298 6.67 -0.49 13.05
N GLN A 299 7.46 0.58 12.98
CA GLN A 299 7.86 1.25 11.74
C GLN A 299 8.45 0.28 10.69
N ALA A 300 9.32 -0.65 11.13
CA ALA A 300 9.90 -1.66 10.25
C ALA A 300 8.85 -2.54 9.55
N LEU A 301 7.75 -2.88 10.22
CA LEU A 301 6.68 -3.65 9.61
C LEU A 301 5.89 -2.82 8.59
N PHE A 302 5.61 -1.55 8.88
CA PHE A 302 4.99 -0.64 7.90
C PHE A 302 5.88 -0.48 6.66
N ASN A 303 7.17 -0.24 6.86
CA ASN A 303 8.15 -0.12 5.79
C ASN A 303 8.22 -1.41 4.97
N LEU A 304 8.29 -2.58 5.62
CA LEU A 304 8.29 -3.87 4.93
C LEU A 304 7.08 -4.04 4.00
N ILE A 305 5.89 -3.61 4.43
CA ILE A 305 4.67 -3.72 3.62
C ILE A 305 4.68 -2.75 2.44
N ILE A 306 5.09 -1.49 2.63
CA ILE A 306 5.00 -0.46 1.58
C ILE A 306 6.21 -0.45 0.62
N THR A 307 7.41 -0.80 1.11
CA THR A 307 8.66 -0.78 0.33
C THR A 307 9.19 -2.17 -0.01
N GLY A 308 8.81 -3.21 0.74
CA GLY A 308 9.44 -4.53 0.65
C GLY A 308 10.71 -4.69 1.51
N HIS A 309 11.08 -3.66 2.28
CA HIS A 309 12.28 -3.62 3.13
C HIS A 309 11.93 -3.17 4.56
N ALA A 310 12.48 -3.84 5.58
CA ALA A 310 12.12 -3.65 6.98
C ALA A 310 13.02 -2.66 7.73
N CYS A 311 13.43 -1.57 7.10
CA CYS A 311 14.22 -0.54 7.76
C CYS A 311 13.40 0.21 8.83
N HIS A 312 14.04 0.69 9.90
CA HIS A 312 13.38 1.43 10.98
C HIS A 312 13.11 2.90 10.65
N TYR A 313 13.88 3.45 9.73
CA TYR A 313 13.94 4.88 9.50
C TYR A 313 13.04 5.34 8.35
N LEU A 314 12.61 6.60 8.44
CA LEU A 314 11.71 7.22 7.47
C LEU A 314 12.41 8.23 6.55
N HIS A 315 13.69 8.55 6.79
CA HIS A 315 14.49 9.44 5.96
C HIS A 315 14.85 8.79 4.62
N ASN A 316 15.33 9.60 3.67
CA ASN A 316 15.78 9.09 2.37
C ASN A 316 17.20 8.51 2.50
N GLY A 317 17.50 7.50 1.68
CA GLY A 317 18.85 6.97 1.53
C GLY A 317 19.47 6.46 2.83
N ASN A 318 20.78 6.24 2.81
CA ASN A 318 21.54 5.84 3.98
C ASN A 318 22.14 7.08 4.63
N LEU A 319 22.08 7.16 5.95
CA LEU A 319 22.77 8.21 6.72
C LEU A 319 23.92 7.58 7.51
N VAL A 320 25.08 8.22 7.47
CA VAL A 320 26.27 7.81 8.22
C VAL A 320 26.62 8.94 9.17
N TYR A 321 26.81 8.60 10.44
CA TYR A 321 27.22 9.56 11.46
C TYR A 321 28.67 9.28 11.87
N SER A 322 29.45 10.35 11.99
CA SER A 322 30.75 10.31 12.65
C SER A 322 30.61 9.88 14.11
N GLN A 323 31.73 9.46 14.72
CA GLN A 323 31.80 9.17 16.15
C GLN A 323 31.39 10.38 17.03
N ASN A 324 31.50 11.60 16.48
CA ASN A 324 31.13 12.84 17.15
C ASN A 324 29.64 13.22 16.94
N GLY A 325 28.85 12.37 16.28
CA GLY A 325 27.42 12.59 16.06
C GLY A 325 27.07 13.52 14.90
N ASN A 326 28.06 14.04 14.17
CA ASN A 326 27.83 14.82 12.96
C ASN A 326 27.49 13.89 11.78
N LEU A 327 26.48 14.27 11.00
CA LEU A 327 26.16 13.61 9.74
C LEU A 327 27.35 13.78 8.79
N LEU A 328 27.79 12.67 8.21
CA LEU A 328 28.84 12.67 7.22
C LEU A 328 28.19 12.58 5.83
N ASP A 329 28.28 13.67 5.07
CA ASP A 329 27.89 13.69 3.67
C ASP A 329 29.04 13.09 2.84
N ASP A 330 28.76 12.01 2.10
CA ASP A 330 29.67 11.34 1.15
C ASP A 330 31.02 10.84 1.74
N VAL A 331 30.99 9.90 2.70
CA VAL A 331 32.20 9.19 3.17
C VAL A 331 32.57 8.08 2.19
N ASP A 332 33.87 7.96 1.91
CA ASP A 332 34.43 6.75 1.30
C ASP A 332 34.06 5.50 2.15
N PRO A 333 33.68 4.36 1.54
CA PRO A 333 33.21 3.17 2.26
C PRO A 333 34.15 2.57 3.33
N GLU A 334 35.39 3.08 3.42
CA GLU A 334 36.46 2.54 4.25
C GLU A 334 36.47 3.07 5.70
N GLU A 335 35.74 4.14 6.03
CA GLU A 335 35.53 4.56 7.43
C GLU A 335 34.25 3.93 8.02
N LEU A 336 34.41 2.76 8.66
CA LEU A 336 33.36 1.89 9.20
C LEU A 336 32.49 2.55 10.29
N ALA A 337 31.44 3.26 9.90
CA ALA A 337 30.21 3.37 10.69
C ALA A 337 29.08 2.62 9.96
N THR A 338 28.36 1.75 10.66
CA THR A 338 27.22 1.04 10.08
C THR A 338 26.14 2.05 9.67
N PRO A 339 25.80 2.19 8.38
CA PRO A 339 24.86 3.20 7.93
C PRO A 339 23.47 2.95 8.50
N LEU A 340 22.80 4.02 8.94
CA LEU A 340 21.37 4.00 9.21
C LEU A 340 20.64 3.92 7.87
N ARG A 341 20.09 2.74 7.57
CA ARG A 341 19.41 2.50 6.29
C ARG A 341 18.02 3.12 6.30
N GLY A 342 17.81 4.13 5.46
CA GLY A 342 16.50 4.74 5.21
C GLY A 342 15.83 4.18 3.96
N ILE A 343 14.91 4.97 3.41
CA ILE A 343 14.09 4.63 2.25
C ILE A 343 14.87 4.92 0.96
N GLN A 344 15.13 3.88 0.18
CA GLN A 344 16.02 3.94 -0.97
C GLN A 344 15.36 4.50 -2.23
N GLU A 345 14.06 4.27 -2.40
CA GLU A 345 13.34 4.68 -3.60
C GLU A 345 11.93 5.19 -3.29
N ARG A 346 11.40 5.98 -4.23
CA ARG A 346 10.04 6.53 -4.14
C ARG A 346 9.01 5.40 -4.12
N SER A 347 8.33 5.26 -2.98
CA SER A 347 7.31 4.24 -2.77
C SER A 347 6.03 4.55 -3.55
N GLU A 348 5.25 3.49 -3.82
CA GLU A 348 3.91 3.66 -4.41
C GLU A 348 2.89 4.19 -3.40
N ILE A 349 3.03 3.77 -2.15
CA ILE A 349 2.22 4.23 -1.02
C ILE A 349 3.16 4.98 -0.07
N GLY A 350 2.74 6.18 0.31
CA GLY A 350 3.48 7.06 1.18
C GLY A 350 3.27 6.75 2.65
N PHE A 351 3.98 7.51 3.47
CA PHE A 351 3.85 7.46 4.91
C PHE A 351 3.83 8.88 5.47
N LEU A 352 3.03 9.12 6.50
CA LEU A 352 3.01 10.34 7.28
C LEU A 352 3.10 9.95 8.76
N PHE A 353 3.93 10.66 9.49
CA PHE A 353 4.19 10.37 10.89
C PHE A 353 4.09 11.65 11.69
N TRP A 354 3.45 11.55 12.86
CA TRP A 354 3.47 12.61 13.85
C TRP A 354 3.23 12.04 15.23
N ASP A 355 4.09 12.43 16.18
CA ASP A 355 3.89 12.14 17.59
C ASP A 355 3.99 13.44 18.41
N LYS A 356 3.06 13.63 19.35
CA LYS A 356 3.05 14.73 20.30
C LYS A 356 4.12 14.55 21.37
N GLY A 357 4.45 13.30 21.71
CA GLY A 357 5.41 12.94 22.75
C GLY A 357 6.88 13.07 22.34
N GLU A 358 7.17 13.22 21.04
CA GLU A 358 8.52 13.48 20.56
C GLU A 358 9.01 14.88 20.97
N ASN A 359 10.30 14.97 21.28
CA ASN A 359 10.95 16.25 21.54
C ASN A 359 10.94 17.10 20.26
N ASP A 360 10.55 18.36 20.36
CA ASP A 360 10.47 19.30 19.24
C ASP A 360 11.79 19.45 18.48
N ASP A 361 12.93 19.36 19.19
CA ASP A 361 14.27 19.49 18.60
C ASP A 361 14.70 18.24 17.81
N ASN A 362 14.11 17.08 18.10
CA ASN A 362 14.49 15.77 17.53
C ASN A 362 13.26 14.99 17.04
N ARG A 363 12.35 15.65 16.31
CA ARG A 363 11.17 15.02 15.73
C ARG A 363 11.54 14.05 14.60
N THR A 364 10.82 12.95 14.50
CA THR A 364 10.99 12.02 13.38
C THR A 364 10.54 12.67 12.08
N GLU A 365 11.48 12.90 11.17
CA GLU A 365 11.19 13.44 9.85
C GLU A 365 10.98 12.35 8.81
N VAL A 366 9.83 12.41 8.13
CA VAL A 366 9.58 11.55 6.97
C VAL A 366 10.23 12.15 5.72
N GLY A 367 11.05 11.37 5.05
CA GLY A 367 11.73 11.73 3.82
C GLY A 367 10.78 11.86 2.62
N SER A 368 11.22 12.59 1.60
CA SER A 368 10.49 12.79 0.35
C SER A 368 10.05 11.49 -0.34
N MET A 369 10.82 10.40 -0.24
CA MET A 369 10.48 9.10 -0.86
C MET A 369 9.16 8.50 -0.34
N LEU A 370 8.72 8.91 0.85
CA LEU A 370 7.44 8.54 1.45
C LEU A 370 6.45 9.71 1.54
N LYS A 371 6.90 10.97 1.64
CA LYS A 371 5.99 12.14 1.63
C LYS A 371 5.40 12.40 0.24
N THR A 372 6.10 12.10 -0.84
CA THR A 372 5.61 12.27 -2.23
C THR A 372 5.53 10.92 -2.94
N PRO A 373 4.61 10.02 -2.56
CA PRO A 373 4.48 8.69 -3.18
C PRO A 373 4.08 8.75 -4.66
N LYS A 374 4.22 7.63 -5.38
CA LYS A 374 3.81 7.53 -6.80
C LYS A 374 2.28 7.58 -6.97
N LYS A 375 1.52 7.22 -5.93
CA LYS A 375 0.06 7.31 -5.87
C LYS A 375 -0.35 8.18 -4.69
N PRO A 376 -1.44 8.96 -4.75
CA PRO A 376 -1.91 9.82 -3.67
C PRO A 376 -2.52 9.03 -2.50
N LEU A 377 -1.71 8.17 -1.87
CA LEU A 377 -2.04 7.24 -0.79
C LEU A 377 -0.97 7.36 0.28
N TRP A 378 -1.35 7.55 1.54
CA TRP A 378 -0.43 7.61 2.68
C TRP A 378 -0.98 6.80 3.84
N LEU A 379 -0.16 5.89 4.38
CA LEU A 379 -0.37 5.42 5.74
C LEU A 379 0.01 6.54 6.71
N SER A 380 -0.83 6.80 7.70
CA SER A 380 -0.55 7.77 8.75
C SER A 380 -0.35 7.06 10.07
N LEU A 381 0.67 7.43 10.84
CA LEU A 381 0.83 7.03 12.23
C LEU A 381 0.83 8.29 13.10
N VAL A 382 -0.26 8.51 13.82
CA VAL A 382 -0.49 9.71 14.63
C VAL A 382 -0.58 9.27 16.10
N ASN A 383 0.39 9.62 16.93
CA ASN A 383 0.45 9.19 18.34
C ASN A 383 0.26 7.67 18.51
N GLY A 384 0.96 6.88 17.69
CA GLY A 384 0.84 5.42 17.64
C GLY A 384 -0.45 4.88 17.03
N GLN A 385 -1.38 5.74 16.58
CA GLN A 385 -2.63 5.32 15.95
C GLN A 385 -2.49 5.26 14.43
N PRO A 386 -2.54 4.05 13.82
CA PRO A 386 -2.53 3.94 12.37
C PRO A 386 -3.86 4.41 11.76
N GLY A 387 -3.75 5.04 10.59
CA GLY A 387 -4.82 5.50 9.73
C GLY A 387 -4.39 5.48 8.26
N LEU A 388 -5.33 5.72 7.34
CA LEU A 388 -5.10 5.78 5.90
C LEU A 388 -5.63 7.10 5.37
N LEU A 389 -4.78 7.85 4.68
CA LEU A 389 -5.12 9.09 3.97
C LEU A 389 -4.99 8.85 2.46
N PHE A 390 -5.96 9.25 1.66
CA PHE A 390 -5.84 9.14 0.21
C PHE A 390 -6.70 10.14 -0.55
N SER A 391 -6.31 10.42 -1.80
CA SER A 391 -7.14 11.18 -2.74
C SER A 391 -7.50 10.32 -3.93
N THR A 392 -8.69 10.54 -4.49
CA THR A 392 -9.10 9.92 -5.76
C THR A 392 -8.48 10.63 -6.98
N ASN A 393 -7.93 11.83 -6.78
CA ASN A 393 -7.27 12.60 -7.84
C ASN A 393 -5.80 12.16 -7.99
N LEU A 394 -5.49 11.47 -9.09
CA LEU A 394 -4.15 10.99 -9.45
C LEU A 394 -3.11 12.12 -9.54
N ASP A 395 -3.54 13.30 -9.99
CA ASP A 395 -2.65 14.42 -10.25
C ASP A 395 -2.21 15.15 -8.98
N LEU A 396 -2.79 14.80 -7.82
CA LEU A 396 -2.49 15.47 -6.56
C LEU A 396 -1.00 15.48 -6.23
N VAL A 397 -0.23 14.43 -6.53
CA VAL A 397 1.20 14.36 -6.18
C VAL A 397 2.11 14.79 -7.36
N SER A 398 1.54 15.11 -8.52
CA SER A 398 2.31 15.45 -9.74
C SER A 398 2.05 16.87 -10.25
N ASP A 399 0.92 17.49 -9.91
CA ASP A 399 0.58 18.86 -10.30
C ASP A 399 0.42 19.75 -9.06
N TRP A 400 1.36 20.68 -8.90
CA TRP A 400 1.36 21.67 -7.82
C TRP A 400 0.10 22.55 -7.80
N ARG A 401 -0.60 22.72 -8.95
CA ARG A 401 -1.85 23.48 -9.01
C ARG A 401 -2.98 22.74 -8.29
N VAL A 402 -2.98 21.40 -8.36
CA VAL A 402 -3.96 20.54 -7.68
C VAL A 402 -3.69 20.49 -6.18
N GLU A 403 -2.42 20.57 -5.75
CA GLU A 403 -2.02 20.64 -4.34
C GLU A 403 -2.50 21.90 -3.60
N THR A 404 -3.18 22.82 -4.29
CA THR A 404 -3.72 24.01 -3.68
C THR A 404 -5.03 23.80 -2.93
N ARG A 405 -5.98 23.07 -3.52
CA ARG A 405 -7.27 22.73 -2.91
C ARG A 405 -7.71 21.35 -3.37
N PHE A 406 -7.89 20.43 -2.42
CA PHE A 406 -8.22 19.04 -2.73
C PHE A 406 -8.95 18.35 -1.58
N ILE A 407 -9.47 17.15 -1.85
CA ILE A 407 -10.11 16.30 -0.86
C ILE A 407 -9.16 15.16 -0.50
N LEU A 408 -9.00 14.93 0.80
CA LEU A 408 -8.24 13.83 1.38
C LEU A 408 -9.16 12.98 2.24
N HIS A 409 -9.39 11.73 1.84
CA HIS A 409 -10.19 10.78 2.62
C HIS A 409 -9.34 10.19 3.74
N TYR A 410 -9.79 10.33 4.99
CA TYR A 410 -9.21 9.68 6.16
C TYR A 410 -10.03 8.46 6.59
N TYR A 411 -9.36 7.33 6.77
CA TYR A 411 -9.99 6.06 7.13
C TYR A 411 -9.20 5.32 8.21
N THR A 412 -9.88 4.81 9.23
CA THR A 412 -9.28 4.05 10.34
C THR A 412 -9.77 2.59 10.41
N GLY A 413 -10.83 2.26 9.67
CA GLY A 413 -11.49 0.95 9.70
C GLY A 413 -12.29 0.64 10.96
N LEU A 414 -12.27 1.53 11.96
CA LEU A 414 -12.94 1.31 13.23
C LEU A 414 -14.47 1.30 13.08
N PRO A 415 -15.19 0.40 13.76
CA PRO A 415 -16.65 0.37 13.71
C PRO A 415 -17.22 1.70 14.24
N GLY A 416 -18.23 2.23 13.55
CA GLY A 416 -18.89 3.49 13.92
C GLY A 416 -18.08 4.76 13.60
N MET A 417 -16.84 4.65 13.11
CA MET A 417 -16.05 5.80 12.65
C MET A 417 -16.17 5.93 11.13
N PRO A 418 -16.90 6.94 10.62
CA PRO A 418 -17.05 7.13 9.18
C PRO A 418 -15.72 7.47 8.51
N ALA A 419 -15.53 7.07 7.26
CA ALA A 419 -14.47 7.65 6.45
C ALA A 419 -14.75 9.15 6.29
N CYS A 420 -13.75 9.98 6.55
CA CYS A 420 -13.90 11.42 6.61
C CYS A 420 -13.27 12.08 5.37
N PRO A 421 -14.05 12.69 4.46
CA PRO A 421 -13.50 13.54 3.42
C PRO A 421 -13.07 14.88 4.02
N LEU A 422 -11.76 15.10 4.12
CA LEU A 422 -11.16 16.34 4.61
C LEU A 422 -10.93 17.28 3.43
N HIS A 423 -11.39 18.53 3.55
CA HIS A 423 -11.08 19.56 2.56
C HIS A 423 -9.79 20.27 2.96
N ILE A 424 -8.77 20.17 2.11
CA ILE A 424 -7.45 20.74 2.34
C ILE A 424 -7.29 22.00 1.48
N GLU A 425 -6.88 23.10 2.09
CA GLU A 425 -6.55 24.36 1.41
C GLU A 425 -5.14 24.82 1.83
N THR A 426 -4.26 25.00 0.85
CA THR A 426 -2.85 25.33 1.09
C THR A 426 -2.48 26.74 0.62
N ARG A 427 -3.30 27.43 -0.20
CA ARG A 427 -2.94 28.76 -0.76
C ARG A 427 -2.94 29.85 0.29
N PHE A 428 -4.00 29.91 1.09
CA PHE A 428 -4.19 30.94 2.11
C PHE A 428 -3.63 30.52 3.46
N GLY A 429 -3.38 29.22 3.62
CA GLY A 429 -2.94 28.60 4.85
C GLY A 429 -3.93 28.77 6.00
N ARG A 430 -3.55 28.27 7.18
CA ARG A 430 -4.30 28.51 8.41
C ARG A 430 -4.19 29.99 8.77
N ASN A 431 -5.33 30.69 8.84
CA ASN A 431 -5.37 32.07 9.34
C ASN A 431 -4.94 32.09 10.81
N ALA A 432 -3.67 32.39 11.09
CA ALA A 432 -3.18 32.57 12.45
C ALA A 432 -3.71 33.89 13.04
N LEU A 433 -4.99 33.92 13.42
CA LEU A 433 -5.69 35.08 13.99
C LEU A 433 -5.28 35.38 15.45
N GLY A 434 -4.07 34.99 15.87
CA GLY A 434 -3.53 35.34 17.18
C GLY A 434 -2.94 36.75 17.18
N ARG A 435 -3.63 37.70 17.82
CA ARG A 435 -3.15 39.08 18.02
C ARG A 435 -1.85 39.17 18.83
N THR A 436 -1.56 38.16 19.66
CA THR A 436 -0.36 38.09 20.52
C THR A 436 0.36 36.75 20.37
N LYS A 437 1.67 36.71 20.71
CA LYS A 437 2.49 35.48 20.69
C LYS A 437 1.90 34.36 21.55
N LEU A 438 1.36 34.69 22.73
CA LEU A 438 0.74 33.71 23.63
C LEU A 438 -0.52 33.10 23.02
N HIS A 439 -1.38 33.93 22.41
CA HIS A 439 -2.59 33.48 21.75
C HIS A 439 -2.28 32.60 20.52
N ARG A 440 -1.19 32.90 19.82
CA ARG A 440 -0.71 32.07 18.70
C ARG A 440 -0.23 30.70 19.18
N ARG A 441 0.54 30.65 20.28
CA ARG A 441 0.95 29.38 20.92
C ARG A 441 -0.24 28.53 21.39
N GLN A 442 -1.22 29.14 22.05
CA GLN A 442 -2.43 28.43 22.48
C GLN A 442 -3.24 27.88 21.30
N GLN A 443 -3.34 28.63 20.20
CA GLN A 443 -3.99 28.17 18.98
C GLN A 443 -3.22 27.02 18.29
N GLU A 444 -1.89 27.07 18.33
CA GLU A 444 -1.03 25.98 17.87
C GLU A 444 -1.23 24.72 18.74
N GLU A 445 -1.26 24.83 20.06
CA GLU A 445 -1.51 23.69 20.96
C GLU A 445 -2.87 23.01 20.72
N ASN A 446 -3.86 23.78 20.25
CA ASN A 446 -5.21 23.31 19.92
C ASN A 446 -5.35 22.79 18.48
N VAL A 447 -4.28 22.66 17.69
CA VAL A 447 -4.36 22.02 16.37
C VAL A 447 -4.58 20.52 16.56
N PRO A 448 -5.62 19.91 15.94
CA PRO A 448 -5.84 18.47 15.99
C PRO A 448 -4.60 17.70 15.47
N GLN A 449 -4.34 16.54 16.06
CA GLN A 449 -3.11 15.79 15.83
C GLN A 449 -3.00 15.28 14.39
N LEU A 450 -4.14 14.90 13.79
CA LEU A 450 -4.17 14.51 12.38
C LEU A 450 -3.81 15.69 11.47
N GLU A 451 -4.27 16.90 11.79
CA GLU A 451 -3.92 18.10 11.02
C GLU A 451 -2.43 18.41 11.13
N ARG A 452 -1.85 18.28 12.34
CA ARG A 452 -0.39 18.39 12.53
C ARG A 452 0.36 17.39 11.64
N CYS A 453 -0.12 16.15 11.56
CA CYS A 453 0.45 15.14 10.68
C CYS A 453 0.35 15.52 9.20
N ILE A 454 -0.82 15.98 8.74
CA ILE A 454 -1.03 16.49 7.36
C ILE A 454 -0.08 17.66 7.07
N MET A 455 0.11 18.57 8.04
CA MET A 455 1.00 19.73 7.92
C MET A 455 2.48 19.36 7.80
N THR A 456 2.89 18.15 8.19
CA THR A 456 4.27 17.68 7.92
C THR A 456 4.57 17.54 6.43
N LYS A 457 3.53 17.37 5.60
CA LYS A 457 3.61 17.35 4.14
C LYS A 457 3.16 18.66 3.52
N TRP A 458 1.96 19.15 3.88
CA TRP A 458 1.41 20.39 3.36
C TRP A 458 1.49 21.47 4.42
N TYR A 459 2.67 22.07 4.55
CA TYR A 459 2.95 23.05 5.59
C TYR A 459 1.93 24.20 5.58
N GLY A 460 1.37 24.49 6.75
CA GLY A 460 0.40 25.56 6.92
C GLY A 460 -0.99 25.28 6.36
N ALA A 461 -1.29 24.08 5.86
CA ALA A 461 -2.60 23.75 5.31
C ALA A 461 -3.74 23.98 6.31
N ALA A 462 -4.83 24.60 5.84
CA ALA A 462 -6.10 24.61 6.55
C ALA A 462 -6.85 23.32 6.24
N VAL A 463 -7.36 22.66 7.28
CA VAL A 463 -8.14 21.42 7.16
C VAL A 463 -9.56 21.72 7.63
N ASP A 464 -10.50 21.58 6.71
CA ASP A 464 -11.92 21.74 6.99
C ASP A 464 -12.56 20.35 7.15
N TRP A 465 -13.20 20.15 8.31
CA TRP A 465 -13.80 18.89 8.72
C TRP A 465 -15.30 18.94 8.42
N PRO A 466 -15.91 17.84 7.95
CA PRO A 466 -17.35 17.75 7.82
C PRO A 466 -18.04 18.01 9.17
N ASP A 467 -19.14 18.77 9.17
CA ASP A 467 -19.87 19.26 10.37
C ASP A 467 -20.25 18.19 11.41
N GLN A 468 -20.25 16.91 11.02
CA GLN A 468 -20.67 15.77 11.84
C GLN A 468 -19.49 14.99 12.47
N ILE A 469 -18.24 15.37 12.18
CA ILE A 469 -17.05 14.64 12.63
C ILE A 469 -16.17 15.60 13.43
N LEU A 470 -15.99 15.29 14.72
CA LEU A 470 -15.08 16.04 15.57
C LEU A 470 -13.62 15.74 15.19
N PRO A 471 -12.74 16.75 15.17
CA PRO A 471 -11.32 16.54 14.93
C PRO A 471 -10.69 15.61 15.97
N PHE A 472 -9.72 14.78 15.55
CA PHE A 472 -8.94 13.95 16.45
C PHE A 472 -7.91 14.82 17.20
N TYR A 473 -8.26 15.25 18.42
CA TYR A 473 -7.43 16.10 19.30
C TYR A 473 -6.39 15.33 20.11
#